data_AF-A0A2V6AN68-F1
#
_entry.id   AF-A0A2V6AN68-F1
#
_cell.length_a   1.000
_cell.length_b   1.000
_cell.length_c   1.000
_cell.angle_alpha   90.00
_cell.angle_beta   90.00
_cell.angle_gamma   90.00
#
_symmetry.space_group_name_H-M   'P 1'
#
loop_
_entity.id
_entity.type
_entity.pdbx_description
1 polymer ?
#
loop_
_entity_poly.entity_id
_entity_poly.type
_entity_poly.pdbx_seq_one_letter_code
_entity_poly.pdbx_strand_id
1 'polypeptide(L)'
;MIGSWKVDITFTNGESRSLRFDVQGEGKGTFLLLDPRLKVWAPAKPSQAKWSQEQGNSVTFSRPVEFLLGNVGREPGTLVFKGKFETDGSIRGEAEFSPLLGDRPSKHGTFKAVRG
;
A
#
# COMPACT_ATOMS: atom_id res chain seq x y z
N MET A 1 -8.49 8.76 10.83
CA MET A 1 -7.63 8.44 9.67
C MET A 1 -6.38 9.31 9.56
N ILE A 2 -6.44 10.65 9.59
CA ILE A 2 -5.26 11.55 9.49
C ILE A 2 -4.13 11.11 10.42
N GLY A 3 -2.88 11.13 9.95
CA GLY A 3 -1.69 10.68 10.71
C GLY A 3 -0.80 9.71 9.91
N SER A 4 0.25 9.21 10.55
CA SER A 4 1.17 8.23 9.96
C SER A 4 0.75 6.80 10.31
N TRP A 5 0.81 5.92 9.33
CA TRP A 5 0.45 4.51 9.47
C TRP A 5 1.54 3.63 8.88
N LYS A 6 1.89 2.56 9.59
CA LYS A 6 2.65 1.45 9.01
C LYS A 6 1.67 0.44 8.45
N VAL A 7 1.80 0.13 7.17
CA VAL A 7 0.96 -0.83 6.46
C VAL A 7 1.82 -2.01 6.04
N ASP A 8 1.44 -3.20 6.50
CA ASP A 8 2.08 -4.46 6.14
C ASP A 8 1.11 -5.29 5.31
N ILE A 9 1.54 -5.72 4.11
CA ILE A 9 0.78 -6.52 3.16
C ILE A 9 1.37 -7.92 3.10
N THR A 10 0.49 -8.93 3.04
CA THR A 10 0.84 -10.30 2.68
C THR A 10 -0.01 -10.71 1.48
N PHE A 11 0.65 -10.90 0.33
CA PHE A 11 0.02 -11.41 -0.89
C PHE A 11 -0.16 -12.93 -0.80
N THR A 12 -1.15 -13.46 -1.52
CA THR A 12 -1.46 -14.89 -1.56
C THR A 12 -0.33 -15.74 -2.15
N ASN A 13 0.56 -15.14 -2.94
CA ASN A 13 1.75 -15.78 -3.49
C ASN A 13 2.93 -15.84 -2.49
N GLY A 14 2.72 -15.43 -1.23
CA GLY A 14 3.75 -15.43 -0.18
C GLY A 14 4.66 -14.20 -0.17
N GLU A 15 4.53 -13.26 -1.11
CA GLU A 15 5.25 -11.99 -1.05
C GLU A 15 4.69 -11.10 0.07
N SER A 16 5.58 -10.45 0.81
CA SER A 16 5.22 -9.40 1.77
C SER A 16 5.82 -8.07 1.40
N ARG A 17 5.05 -6.99 1.61
CA ARG A 17 5.48 -5.61 1.36
C ARG A 17 5.09 -4.74 2.55
N SER A 18 6.00 -3.86 2.96
CA SER A 18 5.73 -2.86 4.00
C SER A 18 5.79 -1.47 3.39
N LEU A 19 4.92 -0.58 3.85
CA LEU A 19 4.85 0.80 3.40
C LEU A 19 4.42 1.72 4.55
N ARG A 20 4.88 2.96 4.50
CA ARG A 20 4.40 4.05 5.35
C ARG A 20 3.34 4.81 4.59
N PHE A 21 2.22 5.10 5.26
CA PHE A 21 1.15 5.94 4.74
C PHE A 21 0.97 7.16 5.62
N ASP A 22 1.31 8.33 5.11
CA ASP A 22 1.06 9.60 5.76
C ASP A 22 -0.25 10.18 5.20
N VAL A 23 -1.30 10.05 5.99
CA VAL A 23 -2.65 10.49 5.66
C VAL A 23 -2.79 11.96 6.00
N GLN A 24 -3.20 12.74 5.01
CA GLN A 24 -3.55 14.16 5.16
C GLN A 24 -5.07 14.33 5.06
N GLY A 25 -5.58 15.53 5.34
CA GLY A 25 -6.99 15.87 5.14
C GLY A 25 -7.42 15.76 3.66
N GLU A 26 -8.72 15.91 3.42
CA GLU A 26 -9.31 16.01 2.06
C GLU A 26 -9.06 14.78 1.15
N GLY A 27 -8.93 13.58 1.72
CA GLY A 27 -8.74 12.36 0.93
C GLY A 27 -7.36 12.24 0.27
N LYS A 28 -6.38 13.02 0.73
CA LYS A 28 -5.00 13.03 0.23
C LYS A 28 -4.04 12.35 1.20
N GLY A 29 -2.92 11.87 0.68
CA GLY A 29 -1.80 11.43 1.50
C GLY A 29 -0.56 11.09 0.67
N THR A 30 0.46 10.58 1.32
CA THR A 30 1.69 10.11 0.68
C THR A 30 2.06 8.72 1.16
N PHE A 31 2.48 7.87 0.23
CA PHE A 31 2.98 6.55 0.52
C PHE A 31 4.47 6.45 0.26
N LEU A 32 5.18 5.80 1.16
CA LEU A 32 6.59 5.45 0.99
C LEU A 32 6.75 3.93 1.12
N LEU A 33 7.32 3.29 0.10
CA LEU A 33 7.65 1.86 0.17
C LEU A 33 8.81 1.64 1.15
N LEU A 34 8.62 0.77 2.13
CA LEU A 34 9.61 0.39 3.14
C LEU A 34 10.24 -0.95 2.77
N ASP A 35 10.87 -1.03 1.60
CA ASP A 35 11.59 -2.23 1.16
C ASP A 35 13.10 -2.07 1.47
N PRO A 36 13.69 -2.87 2.37
CA PRO A 36 15.11 -2.79 2.71
C PRO A 36 16.05 -2.95 1.51
N ARG A 37 15.61 -3.65 0.45
CA ARG A 37 16.40 -3.88 -0.77
C ARG A 37 16.57 -2.61 -1.61
N LEU A 38 15.77 -1.58 -1.39
CA LEU A 38 15.89 -0.27 -2.06
C LEU A 38 17.16 0.49 -1.69
N LYS A 39 17.85 0.13 -0.59
CA LYS A 39 19.18 0.68 -0.30
C LYS A 39 20.18 0.41 -1.43
N VAL A 40 19.98 -0.68 -2.18
CA VAL A 40 20.84 -1.10 -3.29
C VAL A 40 20.34 -0.57 -4.65
N TRP A 41 19.02 -0.43 -4.81
CA TRP A 41 18.34 -0.13 -6.09
C TRP A 41 17.78 1.30 -6.21
N ALA A 42 18.29 2.22 -5.39
CA ALA A 42 17.82 3.58 -5.14
C ALA A 42 16.54 3.68 -4.28
N PRO A 43 16.45 4.69 -3.39
CA PRO A 43 15.34 4.85 -2.46
C PRO A 43 14.00 4.97 -3.20
N ALA A 44 12.94 4.43 -2.61
CA ALA A 44 11.59 4.71 -3.08
C ALA A 44 11.28 6.19 -2.87
N LYS A 45 10.71 6.82 -3.91
CA LYS A 45 10.15 8.17 -3.78
C LYS A 45 8.74 8.07 -3.19
N PRO A 46 8.36 9.00 -2.30
CA PRO A 46 6.97 9.10 -1.88
C PRO A 46 6.05 9.27 -3.08
N SER A 47 4.97 8.49 -3.14
CA SER A 47 3.94 8.57 -4.18
C SER A 47 2.66 9.15 -3.59
N GLN A 48 1.97 10.01 -4.35
CA GLN A 48 0.68 10.55 -3.92
C GLN A 48 -0.35 9.43 -3.79
N ALA A 49 -1.10 9.50 -2.68
CA ALA A 49 -2.16 8.59 -2.32
C ALA A 49 -3.51 9.29 -2.39
N LYS A 50 -4.55 8.52 -2.74
CA LYS A 50 -5.93 8.90 -2.48
C LYS A 50 -6.52 8.00 -1.41
N TRP A 51 -7.35 8.55 -0.55
CA TRP A 51 -8.12 7.78 0.42
C TRP A 51 -9.53 8.33 0.59
N SER A 52 -10.44 7.47 0.97
CA SER A 52 -11.82 7.81 1.32
C SER A 52 -12.26 6.93 2.46
N GLN A 53 -12.91 7.54 3.46
CA GLN A 53 -13.68 6.80 4.43
C GLN A 53 -15.09 6.60 3.87
N GLU A 54 -15.51 5.34 3.77
CA GLU A 54 -16.86 4.98 3.33
C GLU A 54 -17.81 4.96 4.52
N GLN A 55 -19.10 4.69 4.30
CA GLN A 55 -20.07 4.62 5.39
C GLN A 55 -19.64 3.57 6.44
N GLY A 56 -19.83 3.92 7.72
CA GLY A 56 -19.43 3.08 8.84
C GLY A 56 -17.93 3.13 9.12
N ASN A 57 -17.33 1.95 9.34
CA ASN A 57 -15.91 1.80 9.67
C ASN A 57 -15.04 1.41 8.46
N SER A 58 -15.58 1.49 7.24
CA SER A 58 -14.86 1.11 6.02
C SER A 58 -13.95 2.24 5.52
N VAL A 59 -12.79 1.87 5.00
CA VAL A 59 -11.81 2.80 4.42
C VAL A 59 -11.18 2.19 3.18
N THR A 60 -11.10 3.01 2.14
CA THR A 60 -10.43 2.65 0.88
C THR A 60 -9.27 3.61 0.67
N PHE A 61 -8.12 3.08 0.27
CA PHE A 61 -7.01 3.91 -0.17
C PHE A 61 -6.28 3.27 -1.34
N SER A 62 -5.71 4.10 -2.21
CA SER A 62 -5.03 3.62 -3.42
C SER A 62 -3.85 4.49 -3.80
N ARG A 63 -2.91 3.88 -4.54
CA ARG A 63 -1.76 4.59 -5.09
C ARG A 63 -1.11 3.88 -6.27
N PRO A 64 -0.41 4.64 -7.14
CA PRO A 64 0.61 4.09 -8.02
C PRO A 64 1.83 3.62 -7.22
N VAL A 65 2.37 2.44 -7.54
CA VAL A 65 3.51 1.83 -6.86
C VAL A 65 4.46 1.22 -7.87
N GLU A 66 5.71 1.08 -7.47
CA GLU A 66 6.68 0.26 -8.18
C GLU A 66 7.24 -0.77 -7.21
N PHE A 67 7.02 -2.05 -7.49
CA PHE A 67 7.63 -3.13 -6.72
C PHE A 67 8.91 -3.62 -7.41
N LEU A 68 9.92 -3.97 -6.61
CA LEU A 68 11.11 -4.62 -7.14
C LEU A 68 10.74 -5.98 -7.73
N LEU A 69 11.20 -6.21 -8.95
CA LEU A 69 11.08 -7.46 -9.69
C LEU A 69 12.47 -8.09 -9.81
N GLY A 70 12.82 -8.94 -8.85
CA GLY A 70 14.15 -9.55 -8.78
C GLY A 70 15.27 -8.51 -8.97
N ASN A 71 16.23 -8.84 -9.85
CA ASN A 71 17.30 -7.93 -10.29
C ASN A 71 17.06 -7.35 -11.68
N VAL A 72 15.86 -7.50 -12.25
CA VAL A 72 15.59 -7.11 -13.64
C VAL A 72 14.92 -5.74 -13.74
N GLY A 73 14.39 -5.21 -12.64
CA GLY A 73 13.89 -3.84 -12.59
C GLY A 73 12.72 -3.66 -11.63
N ARG A 74 11.78 -2.81 -12.04
CA ARG A 74 10.60 -2.43 -11.27
C ARG A 74 9.33 -2.78 -12.03
N GLU A 75 8.34 -3.27 -11.30
CA GLU A 75 7.00 -3.55 -11.78
C GLU A 75 6.07 -2.41 -11.35
N PRO A 76 5.76 -1.46 -12.25
CA PRO A 76 4.80 -0.41 -11.95
C PRO A 76 3.39 -0.99 -11.91
N GLY A 77 2.57 -0.48 -11.01
CA GLY A 77 1.16 -0.88 -10.92
C GLY A 77 0.38 0.01 -9.98
N THR A 78 -0.90 -0.30 -9.82
CA THR A 78 -1.78 0.35 -8.85
C THR A 78 -2.03 -0.59 -7.69
N LEU A 79 -1.88 -0.08 -6.47
CA LEU A 79 -2.18 -0.80 -5.25
C LEU A 79 -3.44 -0.20 -4.63
N VAL A 80 -4.45 -1.04 -4.42
CA VAL A 80 -5.74 -0.69 -3.84
C VAL A 80 -5.91 -1.45 -2.53
N PHE A 81 -6.41 -0.76 -1.52
CA PHE A 81 -6.68 -1.31 -0.20
C PHE A 81 -8.12 -1.04 0.15
N LYS A 82 -8.80 -2.09 0.60
CA LYS A 82 -10.17 -2.02 1.11
C LYS A 82 -10.17 -2.61 2.51
N GLY A 83 -10.34 -1.77 3.51
CA GLY A 83 -10.25 -2.20 4.90
C GLY A 83 -11.34 -1.63 5.79
N LYS A 84 -11.30 -2.07 7.04
CA LYS A 84 -12.17 -1.62 8.10
C LYS A 84 -11.35 -1.28 9.34
N PHE A 85 -11.76 -0.25 10.06
CA PHE A 85 -11.20 0.05 11.39
C PHE A 85 -11.60 -1.06 12.36
N GLU A 86 -10.60 -1.72 12.94
CA GLU A 86 -10.78 -2.60 14.10
C GLU A 86 -10.78 -1.78 15.40
N THR A 87 -9.94 -0.74 15.44
CA THR A 87 -9.82 0.25 16.51
C THR A 87 -9.39 1.59 15.90
N ASP A 88 -9.34 2.66 16.69
CA ASP A 88 -8.85 3.97 16.25
C ASP A 88 -7.40 3.96 15.72
N GLY A 89 -6.62 2.93 16.10
CA GLY A 89 -5.23 2.75 15.71
C GLY A 89 -4.95 1.55 14.80
N SER A 90 -5.96 0.80 14.36
CA SER A 90 -5.79 -0.43 13.56
C SER A 90 -6.81 -0.54 12.44
N ILE A 91 -6.33 -0.82 11.23
CA ILE A 91 -7.16 -1.14 10.06
C ILE A 91 -6.73 -2.50 9.53
N ARG A 92 -7.69 -3.35 9.16
CA ARG A 92 -7.42 -4.58 8.41
C ARG A 92 -8.30 -4.68 7.18
N GLY A 93 -7.82 -5.42 6.19
CA GLY A 93 -8.61 -5.70 5.02
C GLY A 93 -7.82 -6.36 3.91
N GLU A 94 -8.32 -6.17 2.70
CA GLU A 94 -7.80 -6.74 1.48
C GLU A 94 -6.92 -5.73 0.75
N ALA A 95 -5.88 -6.25 0.11
CA ALA A 95 -5.00 -5.50 -0.76
C ALA A 95 -4.97 -6.16 -2.14
N GLU A 96 -5.04 -5.34 -3.18
CA GLU A 96 -4.91 -5.77 -4.56
C GLU A 96 -3.86 -4.92 -5.26
N PHE A 97 -2.93 -5.57 -5.93
CA PHE A 97 -1.96 -4.95 -6.81
C PHE A 97 -2.27 -5.33 -8.25
N SER A 98 -2.53 -4.33 -9.09
CA SER A 98 -2.77 -4.48 -10.53
C SER A 98 -1.56 -3.92 -11.30
N PRO A 99 -0.74 -4.77 -11.96
CA PRO A 99 0.37 -4.31 -12.78
C PRO A 99 -0.10 -3.37 -13.91
N LEU A 100 0.69 -2.33 -14.20
CA LEU A 100 0.42 -1.39 -15.31
C LEU A 100 0.92 -1.92 -16.66
N LEU A 101 1.96 -2.77 -16.66
CA LEU A 101 2.63 -3.27 -17.85
C LEU A 101 2.75 -4.80 -17.82
N GLY A 102 2.26 -5.46 -18.87
CA GLY A 102 2.42 -6.90 -19.14
C GLY A 102 1.19 -7.76 -18.82
N ASP A 103 1.18 -9.00 -19.35
CA ASP A 103 0.18 -10.07 -19.09
C ASP A 103 0.23 -10.64 -17.65
N ARG A 104 0.77 -9.88 -16.70
CA ARG A 104 0.97 -10.38 -15.34
C ARG A 104 -0.32 -10.30 -14.55
N PRO A 105 -0.71 -11.37 -13.85
CA PRO A 105 -1.93 -11.37 -13.07
C PRO A 105 -1.83 -10.39 -11.90
N SER A 106 -2.97 -9.81 -11.52
CA SER A 106 -3.09 -9.07 -10.27
C SER A 106 -2.67 -9.93 -9.08
N LYS A 107 -2.02 -9.31 -8.09
CA LYS A 107 -1.71 -9.95 -6.82
C LYS A 107 -2.76 -9.55 -5.80
N HIS A 108 -3.40 -10.53 -5.20
CA HIS A 108 -4.37 -10.32 -4.12
C HIS A 108 -3.74 -10.69 -2.77
N GLY A 109 -4.20 -10.09 -1.69
CA GLY A 109 -3.65 -10.29 -0.37
C GLY A 109 -4.46 -9.63 0.72
N THR A 110 -3.91 -9.67 1.93
CA THR A 110 -4.45 -8.95 3.09
C THR A 110 -3.45 -7.93 3.57
N PHE A 111 -3.94 -6.91 4.26
CA PHE A 111 -3.08 -5.94 4.93
C PHE A 111 -3.51 -5.70 6.38
N LYS A 112 -2.54 -5.26 7.17
CA LYS A 112 -2.74 -4.65 8.48
C LYS A 112 -2.07 -3.29 8.48
N ALA A 113 -2.82 -2.26 8.85
CA ALA A 113 -2.28 -0.93 9.10
C ALA A 113 -2.36 -0.61 10.59
N VAL A 114 -1.26 -0.14 11.15
CA VAL A 114 -1.17 0.29 12.55
C VAL A 114 -0.71 1.75 12.58
N ARG A 115 -1.35 2.55 13.41
CA ARG A 115 -0.98 3.96 13.61
C ARG A 115 0.41 4.03 14.26
N GLY A 116 1.27 4.86 13.67
CA GLY A 116 2.63 5.12 14.15
C GLY A 116 2.72 6.34 15.06
#